data_AF-A0A7Z8QT21-F1
#
_entry.id   AF-A0A7Z8QT21-F1
#
_cell.length_a   1.000
_cell.length_b   1.000
_cell.length_c   1.000
_cell.angle_alpha   90.00
_cell.angle_beta   90.00
_cell.angle_gamma   90.00
#
_symmetry.space_group_name_H-M   'P 1'
#
loop_
_entity.id
_entity.type
_entity.pdbx_description
1 polymer ?
#
loop_
_entity_poly.entity_id
_entity_poly.type
_entity_poly.pdbx_seq_one_letter_code
_entity_poly.pdbx_strand_id
1 'polypeptide(L)'
;GLTAKDIIPPTIAVKNNYKLDLGGRVLILKAHPTAHTDNDLSVFDKKTNTMWLSDLLFIGHLPVLDGSLQGWLQEIRKLEKR
;
A
#
# COMPACT_ATOMS: atom_id res chain seq x y z
N GLY A 1 15.95 -12.35 19.25
CA GLY A 1 14.89 -12.19 18.24
C GLY A 1 13.90 -11.16 18.72
N LEU A 2 13.21 -10.49 17.81
CA LEU A 2 12.12 -9.57 18.15
C LEU A 2 11.00 -10.31 18.90
N THR A 3 10.34 -9.61 19.81
CA THR A 3 9.20 -10.10 20.61
C THR A 3 7.99 -9.18 20.42
N ALA A 4 6.80 -9.60 20.87
CA ALA A 4 5.58 -8.82 20.69
C ALA A 4 5.64 -7.40 21.29
N LYS A 5 6.38 -7.20 22.39
CA LYS A 5 6.60 -5.87 23.00
C LYS A 5 7.41 -4.91 22.12
N ASP A 6 8.12 -5.43 21.12
CA ASP A 6 8.93 -4.66 20.19
C ASP A 6 8.11 -4.23 18.95
N ILE A 7 6.84 -4.64 18.86
CA ILE A 7 5.93 -4.34 17.75
C ILE A 7 4.84 -3.38 18.24
N ILE A 8 4.75 -2.21 17.61
CA ILE A 8 3.67 -1.25 17.88
C ILE A 8 2.59 -1.44 16.79
N PRO A 9 1.36 -1.85 17.15
CA PRO A 9 0.29 -2.02 16.16
C PRO A 9 -0.19 -0.66 15.63
N PRO A 10 -0.77 -0.63 14.43
CA PRO A 10 -1.35 0.60 13.90
C PRO A 10 -2.57 1.02 14.74
N THR A 11 -2.65 2.30 15.07
CA THR A 11 -3.84 2.89 15.74
C THR A 11 -5.03 3.03 14.78
N ILE A 12 -4.74 3.16 13.48
CA ILE A 12 -5.74 3.42 12.44
C ILE A 12 -5.62 2.33 11.37
N ALA A 13 -6.69 1.55 11.18
CA ALA A 13 -6.80 0.61 10.07
C ALA A 13 -7.44 1.27 8.85
N VAL A 14 -6.82 1.15 7.68
CA VAL A 14 -7.38 1.63 6.42
C VAL A 14 -8.12 0.48 5.74
N LYS A 15 -9.46 0.55 5.68
CA LYS A 15 -10.26 -0.51 5.05
C LYS A 15 -10.43 -0.34 3.54
N ASN A 16 -10.59 0.90 3.07
CA ASN A 16 -10.82 1.23 1.66
C ASN A 16 -9.98 2.44 1.23
N ASN A 17 -10.39 3.63 1.65
CA ASN A 17 -9.62 4.86 1.44
C ASN A 17 -9.62 5.66 2.74
N TYR A 18 -8.53 6.36 3.03
CA TYR A 18 -8.40 7.20 4.21
C TYR A 18 -7.65 8.48 3.87
N LYS A 19 -8.14 9.63 4.32
CA LYS A 19 -7.43 10.91 4.21
C LYS A 19 -6.70 11.15 5.52
N LEU A 20 -5.39 11.08 5.49
CA LEU A 20 -4.53 11.34 6.64
C LEU A 20 -3.98 12.77 6.53
N ASP A 21 -4.31 13.61 7.50
CA ASP A 21 -3.75 14.95 7.60
C ASP A 21 -2.57 14.95 8.58
N LEU A 22 -1.37 15.27 8.07
CA LEU A 22 -0.12 15.35 8.83
C LEU A 22 0.27 16.81 9.08
N GLY A 23 -0.67 17.62 9.57
CA GLY A 23 -0.43 19.04 9.86
C GLY A 23 -0.44 19.93 8.62
N GLY A 24 -1.46 19.77 7.78
CA GLY A 24 -1.65 20.49 6.50
C GLY A 24 -1.07 19.75 5.29
N ARG A 25 -0.43 18.58 5.49
CA ARG A 25 -0.02 17.67 4.43
C ARG A 25 -1.01 16.51 4.36
N VAL A 26 -1.97 16.62 3.45
CA VAL A 26 -3.00 15.58 3.26
C VAL A 26 -2.49 14.47 2.34
N LEU A 27 -2.39 13.26 2.89
CA LEU A 27 -2.14 12.03 2.17
C LEU A 27 -3.45 11.28 1.94
N ILE A 28 -3.60 10.66 0.77
CA ILE A 28 -4.71 9.76 0.46
C ILE A 28 -4.18 8.34 0.46
N LEU A 29 -4.55 7.57 1.47
CA LEU A 29 -4.21 6.16 1.58
C LEU A 29 -5.33 5.33 0.96
N LYS A 30 -4.97 4.27 0.23
CA LYS A 30 -5.91 3.33 -0.38
C LYS A 30 -5.47 1.92 -0.08
N ALA A 31 -6.31 1.16 0.62
CA ALA A 31 -6.10 -0.26 0.82
C ALA A 31 -6.42 -1.01 -0.49
N HIS A 32 -5.62 -2.03 -0.77
CA HIS A 32 -5.77 -2.89 -1.92
C HIS A 32 -6.21 -4.30 -1.48
N PRO A 33 -6.97 -5.03 -2.32
CA PRO A 33 -7.12 -6.47 -2.17
C PRO A 33 -5.76 -7.18 -2.15
N THR A 34 -5.71 -8.37 -1.56
CA THR A 34 -4.51 -9.21 -1.46
C THR A 34 -3.79 -9.35 -2.81
N ALA A 35 -2.57 -8.85 -2.87
CA ALA A 35 -1.68 -8.86 -4.01
C ALA A 35 -0.27 -9.28 -3.58
N HIS A 36 0.56 -8.35 -3.08
CA HIS A 36 1.90 -8.69 -2.58
C HIS A 36 1.81 -9.36 -1.20
N THR A 37 0.96 -8.81 -0.34
CA THR A 37 0.64 -9.29 1.01
C THR A 37 -0.88 -9.26 1.24
N ASP A 38 -1.35 -9.47 2.47
CA ASP A 38 -2.76 -9.26 2.85
C ASP A 38 -3.03 -7.85 3.42
N ASN A 39 -2.01 -6.99 3.49
CA ASN A 39 -2.07 -5.63 4.03
C ASN A 39 -1.56 -4.55 3.05
N ASP A 40 -1.78 -4.77 1.75
CA ASP A 40 -1.32 -3.89 0.67
C ASP A 40 -1.97 -2.49 0.70
N LEU A 41 -1.14 -1.44 0.56
CA LEU A 41 -1.54 -0.04 0.73
C LEU A 41 -0.76 0.87 -0.23
N SER A 42 -1.47 1.75 -0.94
CA SER A 42 -0.85 2.86 -1.68
C SER A 42 -1.09 4.20 -0.98
N VAL A 43 -0.14 5.12 -1.16
CA VAL A 43 -0.23 6.48 -0.64
C VAL A 43 -0.11 7.45 -1.79
N PHE A 44 -1.10 8.33 -1.93
CA PHE A 44 -1.07 9.44 -2.87
C PHE A 44 -0.87 10.75 -2.13
N ASP A 45 0.22 11.44 -2.47
CA ASP A 45 0.54 12.74 -1.95
C ASP A 45 0.11 13.83 -2.94
N LYS A 46 -0.96 14.54 -2.58
CA LYS A 46 -1.54 15.59 -3.43
C LYS A 46 -0.61 16.77 -3.66
N LYS A 47 0.24 17.11 -2.69
CA LYS A 47 1.05 18.33 -2.79
C LYS A 47 2.21 18.18 -3.76
N THR A 48 2.74 16.97 -3.93
CA THR A 48 3.81 16.69 -4.91
C THR A 48 3.33 15.91 -6.13
N ASN A 49 2.05 15.56 -6.18
CA ASN A 49 1.49 14.69 -7.22
C ASN A 49 2.26 13.37 -7.34
N THR A 50 2.55 12.74 -6.19
CA THR A 50 3.38 11.54 -6.11
C THR A 50 2.56 10.36 -5.62
N MET A 51 2.67 9.22 -6.30
CA MET A 51 2.09 7.95 -5.88
C MET A 51 3.18 7.03 -5.35
N TRP A 52 3.02 6.56 -4.11
CA TRP A 52 3.83 5.49 -3.53
C TRP A 52 3.02 4.20 -3.60
N LEU A 53 3.50 3.27 -4.41
CA LEU A 53 2.89 1.94 -4.59
C LEU A 53 3.49 0.88 -3.67
N SER A 54 4.46 1.25 -2.83
CA SER A 54 5.16 0.30 -1.97
C SER A 54 5.72 -0.86 -2.81
N ASP A 55 5.66 -2.07 -2.26
CA ASP A 55 5.90 -3.39 -2.82
C ASP A 55 4.79 -3.89 -3.76
N LEU A 56 3.86 -3.05 -4.23
CA LEU A 56 3.00 -3.43 -5.35
C LEU A 56 3.72 -3.30 -6.70
N LEU A 57 4.68 -2.40 -6.85
CA LEU A 57 5.38 -2.16 -8.12
C LEU A 57 6.88 -2.45 -8.01
N PHE A 58 7.37 -3.34 -8.86
CA PHE A 58 8.79 -3.63 -9.01
C PHE A 58 9.24 -3.37 -10.44
N ILE A 59 10.48 -2.89 -10.60
CA ILE A 59 11.10 -2.64 -11.90
C ILE A 59 12.31 -3.56 -12.02
N GLY A 60 12.39 -4.32 -13.10
CA GLY A 60 13.54 -5.18 -13.41
C GLY A 60 13.61 -6.50 -12.61
N HIS A 61 12.66 -6.75 -11.70
CA HIS A 61 12.61 -7.96 -10.89
C HIS A 61 11.17 -8.50 -10.76
N LEU A 62 11.05 -9.83 -10.65
CA LEU A 62 9.79 -10.46 -10.27
C LEU A 62 9.62 -10.37 -8.75
N PRO A 63 8.46 -9.96 -8.24
CA PRO A 63 8.20 -9.95 -6.80
C PRO A 63 8.16 -11.37 -6.25
N VAL A 64 8.63 -11.53 -5.01
CA VAL A 64 8.20 -12.65 -4.16
C VAL A 64 6.84 -12.25 -3.59
N LEU A 65 5.86 -13.15 -3.68
CA LEU A 65 4.49 -12.85 -3.24
C LEU A 65 4.13 -13.75 -2.07
N ASP A 66 3.83 -13.14 -0.94
CA ASP A 66 3.18 -13.82 0.20
C ASP A 66 1.64 -13.81 0.05
N GLY A 67 1.13 -12.98 -0.87
CA GLY A 67 -0.28 -12.85 -1.25
C GLY A 67 -0.69 -13.72 -2.44
N SER A 68 -1.07 -13.07 -3.56
CA SER A 68 -1.68 -13.73 -4.72
C SER A 68 -1.15 -13.17 -6.04
N LEU A 69 -0.57 -14.03 -6.88
CA LEU A 69 -0.11 -13.64 -8.23
C LEU A 69 -1.25 -13.08 -9.09
N GLN A 70 -2.42 -13.72 -9.08
CA GLN A 70 -3.57 -13.24 -9.84
C GLN A 70 -4.11 -11.93 -9.26
N GLY A 71 -4.12 -11.79 -7.93
CA GLY A 71 -4.48 -10.54 -7.25
C GLY A 71 -3.54 -9.40 -7.63
N TRP A 72 -2.23 -9.65 -7.58
CA TRP A 72 -1.20 -8.72 -7.98
C TRP A 72 -1.33 -8.26 -9.44
N LEU A 73 -1.50 -9.19 -10.38
CA LEU A 73 -1.73 -8.84 -11.79
C LEU A 73 -3.00 -7.99 -11.99
N GLN A 74 -4.06 -8.25 -11.21
CA GLN A 74 -5.29 -7.45 -11.26
C GLN A 74 -5.07 -6.05 -10.69
N GLU A 75 -4.36 -5.93 -9.57
CA GLU A 75 -4.08 -4.63 -8.93
C GLU A 75 -3.15 -3.77 -9.79
N ILE A 76 -2.10 -4.34 -10.37
CA ILE A 76 -1.23 -3.62 -11.32
C ILE A 76 -2.04 -3.08 -12.50
N ARG A 77 -2.90 -3.90 -13.12
CA ARG A 77 -3.78 -3.45 -14.22
C ARG A 77 -4.75 -2.33 -13.82
N LYS A 78 -5.19 -2.28 -12.56
CA LYS A 78 -6.04 -1.18 -12.06
C LYS A 78 -5.21 0.10 -11.88
N LEU A 79 -3.99 -0.03 -11.37
CA LEU A 79 -3.08 1.08 -11.13
C LEU A 79 -2.58 1.70 -12.44
N GLU A 80 -2.34 0.90 -13.48
CA GLU A 80 -1.99 1.37 -14.83
C GLU A 80 -3.07 2.26 -15.48
N LYS A 81 -4.33 2.10 -15.08
CA LYS A 81 -5.49 2.82 -15.66
C LYS A 81 -5.86 4.09 -14.90
N ARG A 82 -5.11 4.43 -13.87
CA ARG A 82 -5.44 5.50 -12.92
C ARG A 82 -4.86 6.84 -13.37
#